data_AF-Q08ZS1-F1
#
_entry.id   AF-Q08ZS1-F1
#
_cell.length_a   1.000
_cell.length_b   1.000
_cell.length_c   1.000
_cell.angle_alpha   90.00
_cell.angle_beta   90.00
_cell.angle_gamma   90.00
#
_symmetry.space_group_name_H-M   'P 1'
#
loop_
_entity.id
_entity.type
_entity.pdbx_description
1 polymer ?
#
loop_
_entity_poly.entity_id
_entity_poly.type
_entity_poly.pdbx_seq_one_letter_code
_entity_poly.pdbx_strand_id
1 'polypeptide(L)'
;MDISPVSQMGQLTQVASGTVFPGPTGLNVAAGSVVAGAVAQTGVSLWSYKAGHLLKSSPARQMLSQMLGVLVGSLVSVPVYLLLVDTYGLGEALPVPSAHQFRIVASVSIQGLEGLPPYAARAAAIGFFVGAGLTLAARGRLERLVPSAVAMGLGMLLPAHYAITIGLGALLVTVARRVRPDMVDAHMPALGAGAIAGESIMGLLIAALVALELIQRPG
;
A
#
# COMPACT_ATOMS: atom_id res chain seq x y z
N MET A 1 -10.53 -1.84 -2.96
CA MET A 1 -9.16 -2.19 -2.52
C MET A 1 -8.60 -3.09 -3.60
N ASP A 2 -7.51 -2.69 -4.24
CA ASP A 2 -6.86 -3.49 -5.29
C ASP A 2 -6.34 -4.79 -4.64
N ILE A 3 -6.64 -5.94 -5.25
CA ILE A 3 -6.22 -7.28 -4.78
C ILE A 3 -4.90 -7.68 -5.46
N SER A 4 -4.34 -6.79 -6.29
CA SER A 4 -3.05 -7.02 -6.94
C SER A 4 -1.96 -7.31 -5.89
N PRO A 5 -1.23 -8.43 -5.99
CA PRO A 5 -0.25 -8.85 -4.98
C PRO A 5 1.05 -8.06 -5.07
N VAL A 6 0.97 -6.72 -5.14
CA VAL A 6 2.11 -5.82 -5.37
C VAL A 6 3.18 -6.00 -4.28
N SER A 7 2.77 -5.96 -3.01
CA SER A 7 3.69 -6.09 -1.88
C SER A 7 4.28 -7.49 -1.78
N GLN A 8 3.49 -8.53 -2.08
CA GLN A 8 3.92 -9.92 -2.02
C GLN A 8 4.95 -10.23 -3.11
N MET A 9 4.72 -9.76 -4.34
CA MET A 9 5.67 -9.94 -5.44
C MET A 9 6.98 -9.20 -5.18
N GLY A 10 6.94 -7.99 -4.62
CA GLY A 10 8.15 -7.26 -4.21
C GLY A 10 8.96 -7.96 -3.12
N GLN A 11 8.30 -8.66 -2.20
CA GLN A 11 8.95 -9.44 -1.14
C GLN A 11 9.55 -10.74 -1.68
N LEU A 12 8.89 -11.42 -2.60
CA LEU A 12 9.44 -12.60 -3.28
C LEU A 12 10.71 -12.26 -4.07
N THR A 13 10.75 -11.10 -4.75
CA THR A 13 11.96 -10.63 -5.42
C THR A 13 13.09 -10.30 -4.45
N GLN A 14 12.80 -9.76 -3.26
CA GLN A 14 13.81 -9.53 -2.22
C GLN A 14 14.43 -10.85 -1.75
N VAL A 15 13.60 -11.87 -1.54
CA VAL A 15 14.07 -13.22 -1.19
C VAL A 15 14.93 -13.81 -2.31
N ALA A 16 14.46 -13.75 -3.56
CA ALA A 16 15.20 -14.27 -4.71
C ALA A 16 16.52 -13.51 -4.99
N SER A 17 16.53 -12.18 -4.81
CA SER A 17 17.76 -11.38 -5.01
C SER A 17 18.75 -11.54 -3.87
N GLY A 18 18.27 -11.75 -2.63
CA GLY A 18 19.13 -12.00 -1.47
C GLY A 18 19.83 -13.35 -1.51
N THR A 19 19.20 -14.37 -2.12
CA THR A 19 19.82 -15.70 -2.30
C THR A 19 20.82 -15.75 -3.45
N VAL A 20 20.61 -14.96 -4.51
CA VAL A 20 21.50 -14.94 -5.69
C VAL A 20 22.64 -13.93 -5.55
N PHE A 21 22.40 -12.79 -4.91
CA PHE A 21 23.39 -11.73 -4.70
C PHE A 21 23.40 -11.28 -3.22
N PRO A 22 24.20 -11.93 -2.36
CA PRO A 22 24.38 -11.47 -0.98
C PRO A 22 25.14 -10.14 -1.01
N GLY A 23 24.40 -9.04 -0.91
CA GLY A 23 24.91 -7.67 -0.93
C GLY A 23 24.30 -6.83 0.20
N PRO A 24 24.66 -5.54 0.30
CA PRO A 24 24.08 -4.64 1.30
C PRO A 24 22.54 -4.58 1.19
N THR A 25 21.87 -4.48 2.33
CA THR A 25 20.40 -4.50 2.47
C THR A 25 19.69 -3.50 1.56
N GLY A 26 20.33 -2.35 1.28
CA GLY A 26 19.79 -1.35 0.37
C GLY A 26 19.62 -1.84 -1.07
N LEU A 27 20.54 -2.65 -1.60
CA LEU A 27 20.44 -3.19 -2.97
C LEU A 27 19.29 -4.20 -3.09
N ASN A 28 19.08 -5.00 -2.04
CA ASN A 28 18.00 -5.97 -1.98
C ASN A 28 16.62 -5.27 -1.93
N VAL A 29 16.48 -4.26 -1.06
CA VAL A 29 15.26 -3.43 -1.00
C VAL A 29 15.00 -2.72 -2.32
N ALA A 30 16.04 -2.19 -2.99
CA ALA A 30 15.92 -1.54 -4.29
C ALA A 30 15.41 -2.52 -5.36
N ALA A 31 15.98 -3.72 -5.45
CA ALA A 31 15.54 -4.77 -6.37
C ALA A 31 14.06 -5.15 -6.12
N GLY A 32 13.67 -5.32 -4.86
CA GLY A 32 12.28 -5.55 -4.46
C GLY A 32 11.33 -4.43 -4.86
N SER A 33 11.75 -3.19 -4.64
CA SER A 33 10.94 -1.99 -4.90
C SER A 33 10.70 -1.78 -6.40
N VAL A 34 11.70 -2.05 -7.25
CA VAL A 34 11.55 -1.97 -8.72
C VAL A 34 10.53 -2.98 -9.21
N VAL A 35 10.61 -4.25 -8.75
CA VAL A 35 9.64 -5.27 -9.18
C VAL A 35 8.25 -5.00 -8.61
N ALA A 36 8.14 -4.57 -7.35
CA ALA A 36 6.86 -4.13 -6.79
C ALA A 36 6.24 -3.01 -7.63
N GLY A 37 7.04 -2.00 -7.99
CA GLY A 37 6.61 -0.89 -8.86
C GLY A 37 6.15 -1.37 -10.25
N ALA A 38 6.88 -2.31 -10.87
CA ALA A 38 6.51 -2.88 -12.16
C ALA A 38 5.19 -3.67 -12.09
N VAL A 39 4.98 -4.46 -11.03
CA VAL A 39 3.73 -5.20 -10.82
C VAL A 39 2.55 -4.25 -10.58
N ALA A 40 2.75 -3.22 -9.74
CA ALA A 40 1.74 -2.19 -9.50
C ALA A 40 1.33 -1.49 -10.80
N GLN A 41 2.33 -1.02 -11.57
CA GLN A 41 2.09 -0.31 -12.82
C GLN A 41 1.39 -1.20 -13.85
N THR A 42 1.76 -2.48 -13.92
CA THR A 42 1.11 -3.45 -14.80
C THR A 42 -0.37 -3.63 -14.43
N GLY A 43 -0.68 -3.78 -13.14
CA GLY A 43 -2.07 -3.88 -12.66
C GLY A 43 -2.90 -2.67 -13.06
N VAL A 44 -2.43 -1.47 -12.74
CA VAL A 44 -3.12 -0.20 -13.08
C VAL A 44 -3.28 -0.05 -14.60
N SER A 45 -2.27 -0.44 -15.38
CA SER A 45 -2.32 -0.36 -16.85
C SER A 45 -3.39 -1.29 -17.43
N LEU A 46 -3.51 -2.52 -16.92
CA LEU A 46 -4.53 -3.48 -17.36
C LEU A 46 -5.95 -2.95 -17.09
N TRP A 47 -6.19 -2.36 -15.91
CA TRP A 47 -7.45 -1.72 -15.59
C TRP A 47 -7.74 -0.52 -16.50
N SER A 48 -6.73 0.31 -16.76
CA SER A 48 -6.83 1.49 -17.62
C SER A 48 -7.10 1.13 -19.07
N TYR A 49 -6.46 0.09 -19.61
CA TYR A 49 -6.73 -0.42 -20.95
C TYR A 49 -8.11 -1.07 -21.06
N LYS A 50 -8.56 -1.78 -20.02
CA LYS A 50 -9.93 -2.31 -20.00
C LYS A 50 -10.97 -1.20 -20.03
N ALA A 51 -10.80 -0.16 -19.20
CA ALA A 51 -11.67 1.02 -19.21
C ALA A 51 -11.59 1.75 -20.56
N GLY A 52 -10.38 1.91 -21.10
CA GLY A 52 -10.11 2.50 -22.40
C GLY A 52 -10.79 1.77 -23.55
N HIS A 53 -10.79 0.44 -23.51
CA HIS A 53 -11.47 -0.40 -24.49
C HIS A 53 -12.99 -0.20 -24.43
N LEU A 54 -13.58 -0.17 -23.24
CA LEU A 54 -15.00 0.10 -23.05
C LEU A 54 -15.40 1.50 -23.55
N LEU A 55 -14.52 2.49 -23.39
CA LEU A 55 -14.70 3.86 -23.85
C LEU A 55 -14.29 4.09 -25.31
N LYS A 56 -13.92 3.02 -26.05
CA LYS A 56 -13.43 3.07 -27.44
C LYS A 56 -12.23 4.04 -27.64
N SER A 57 -11.43 4.24 -26.61
CA SER A 57 -10.23 5.07 -26.67
C SER A 57 -9.06 4.33 -27.34
N SER A 58 -8.08 5.07 -27.88
CA SER A 58 -6.92 4.45 -28.52
C SER A 58 -5.85 4.04 -27.48
N PRO A 59 -5.40 2.77 -27.49
CA PRO A 59 -4.39 2.27 -26.53
C PRO A 59 -3.07 3.05 -26.58
N ALA A 60 -2.64 3.48 -27.77
CA ALA A 60 -1.41 4.23 -27.96
C ALA A 60 -1.43 5.60 -27.24
N ARG A 61 -2.58 6.30 -27.26
CA ARG A 61 -2.72 7.59 -26.54
C ARG A 61 -2.79 7.39 -25.03
N GLN A 62 -3.39 6.29 -24.57
CA GLN A 62 -3.38 5.93 -23.15
C GLN A 62 -1.97 5.60 -22.66
N MET A 63 -1.17 4.85 -23.43
CA MET A 63 0.23 4.60 -23.09
C MET A 63 1.02 5.91 -23.00
N LEU A 64 0.89 6.79 -24.00
CA LEU A 64 1.57 8.08 -23.99
C LEU A 64 1.18 8.93 -22.77
N SER A 65 -0.11 8.97 -22.43
CA SER A 65 -0.61 9.69 -21.26
C SER A 65 -0.04 9.13 -19.95
N GLN A 66 0.07 7.80 -19.84
CA GLN A 66 0.70 7.16 -18.68
C GLN A 66 2.19 7.48 -18.59
N MET A 67 2.93 7.44 -19.71
CA MET A 67 4.35 7.80 -19.72
C MET A 67 4.57 9.26 -19.31
N LEU A 68 3.78 10.18 -19.85
CA LEU A 68 3.82 11.59 -19.45
C LEU A 68 3.45 11.77 -17.98
N GLY A 69 2.42 11.07 -17.51
CA GLY A 69 2.01 11.08 -16.11
C GLY A 69 3.12 10.60 -15.17
N VAL A 70 3.85 9.54 -15.53
CA VAL A 70 5.00 9.05 -14.75
C VAL A 70 6.15 10.06 -14.76
N LEU A 71 6.45 10.68 -15.90
CA LEU A 71 7.50 11.69 -16.00
C LEU A 71 7.19 12.95 -15.18
N VAL A 72 5.98 13.49 -15.30
CA VAL A 72 5.55 14.66 -14.51
C VAL A 72 5.45 14.30 -13.04
N GLY A 73 4.86 13.14 -12.74
CA GLY A 73 4.72 12.63 -11.39
C GLY A 73 6.06 12.45 -10.69
N SER A 74 7.08 11.90 -11.37
CA SER A 74 8.41 11.74 -10.79
C SER A 74 9.12 13.08 -10.58
N LEU A 75 9.00 14.01 -11.53
CA LEU A 75 9.60 15.34 -11.44
C LEU A 75 9.03 16.16 -10.26
N VAL A 76 7.75 15.98 -9.94
CA VAL A 76 7.10 16.68 -8.82
C VAL A 76 7.26 15.92 -7.50
N SER A 77 7.09 14.59 -7.51
CA SER A 77 7.07 13.80 -6.27
C SER A 77 8.44 13.73 -5.60
N VAL A 78 9.54 13.68 -6.37
CA VAL A 78 10.88 13.57 -5.80
C VAL A 78 11.26 14.82 -4.98
N PRO A 79 11.15 16.06 -5.50
CA PRO A 79 11.40 17.26 -4.69
C PRO A 79 10.47 17.39 -3.49
N VAL A 80 9.18 17.08 -3.65
CA VAL A 80 8.20 17.14 -2.57
C VAL A 80 8.56 16.16 -1.46
N TYR A 81 8.96 14.94 -1.81
CA TYR A 81 9.41 13.94 -0.84
C TYR A 81 10.62 14.43 -0.06
N LEU A 82 11.64 14.98 -0.75
CA LEU A 82 12.83 15.51 -0.09
C LEU A 82 12.47 16.66 0.87
N LEU A 83 11.60 17.58 0.44
CA LEU A 83 11.11 18.68 1.27
C LEU A 83 10.38 18.18 2.54
N LEU A 84 9.53 17.17 2.40
CA LEU A 84 8.81 16.57 3.53
C LEU A 84 9.76 15.89 4.51
N VAL A 85 10.74 15.14 4.00
CA VAL A 85 11.75 14.47 4.83
C VAL A 85 12.61 15.50 5.57
N ASP A 86 13.02 16.57 4.91
CA ASP A 86 13.82 17.64 5.54
C ASP A 86 13.00 18.41 6.60
N THR A 87 11.69 18.57 6.39
CA THR A 87 10.82 19.36 7.28
C THR A 87 10.36 18.57 8.52
N TYR A 88 9.95 17.32 8.33
CA TYR A 88 9.34 16.49 9.38
C TYR A 88 10.26 15.41 9.95
N GLY A 89 11.32 15.04 9.22
CA GLY A 89 12.16 13.88 9.56
C GLY A 89 11.45 12.54 9.35
N LEU A 90 12.22 11.47 9.15
CA LEU A 90 11.69 10.09 9.09
C LEU A 90 11.58 9.52 10.51
N GLY A 91 10.42 8.99 10.90
CA GLY A 91 10.24 8.44 12.25
C GLY A 91 8.81 8.61 12.77
N GLU A 92 8.63 9.29 13.90
CA GLU A 92 7.32 9.44 14.56
C GLU A 92 6.37 10.37 13.78
N ALA A 93 6.87 11.47 13.21
CA ALA A 93 6.06 12.43 12.45
C ALA A 93 5.67 11.90 11.05
N LEU A 94 6.51 11.05 10.47
CA LEU A 94 6.26 10.34 9.21
C LEU A 94 6.46 8.84 9.45
N PRO A 95 5.42 8.12 9.94
CA PRO A 95 5.49 6.68 10.10
C PRO A 95 5.76 6.01 8.75
N VAL A 96 6.76 5.14 8.67
CA VAL A 96 7.17 4.45 7.44
C VAL A 96 6.91 2.94 7.48
N PRO A 97 5.68 2.47 7.82
CA PRO A 97 5.41 1.06 8.08
C PRO A 97 5.72 0.15 6.88
N SER A 98 5.46 0.62 5.65
CA SER A 98 5.78 -0.14 4.44
C SER A 98 7.29 -0.29 4.23
N ALA A 99 8.10 0.72 4.56
CA ALA A 99 9.56 0.63 4.46
C ALA A 99 10.13 -0.32 5.51
N HIS A 100 9.56 -0.35 6.71
CA HIS A 100 9.93 -1.34 7.74
C HIS A 100 9.67 -2.77 7.27
N GLN A 101 8.54 -3.02 6.62
CA GLN A 101 8.23 -4.36 6.09
C GLN A 101 9.25 -4.81 5.04
N PHE A 102 9.62 -3.94 4.09
CA PHE A 102 10.67 -4.24 3.10
C PHE A 102 12.03 -4.47 3.76
N ARG A 103 12.41 -3.63 4.73
CA ARG A 103 13.68 -3.80 5.47
C ARG A 103 13.74 -5.15 6.19
N ILE A 104 12.67 -5.56 6.86
CA ILE A 104 12.60 -6.86 7.55
C ILE A 104 12.75 -8.02 6.56
N VAL A 105 12.09 -7.94 5.40
CA VAL A 105 12.22 -8.98 4.38
C VAL A 105 13.63 -9.03 3.79
N ALA A 106 14.24 -7.87 3.54
CA ALA A 106 15.62 -7.81 3.07
C ALA A 106 16.62 -8.31 4.11
N SER A 107 16.43 -8.02 5.40
CA SER A 107 17.30 -8.53 6.47
C SER A 107 17.20 -10.05 6.60
N VAL A 108 15.99 -10.63 6.53
CA VAL A 108 15.77 -12.08 6.49
C VAL A 108 16.43 -12.71 5.26
N SER A 109 16.34 -12.05 4.11
CA SER A 109 16.85 -12.60 2.84
C SER A 109 18.37 -12.64 2.78
N ILE A 110 19.06 -11.70 3.46
CA ILE A 110 20.52 -11.60 3.44
C ILE A 110 21.17 -12.28 4.66
N GLN A 111 20.61 -12.09 5.85
CA GLN A 111 21.20 -12.56 7.12
C GLN A 111 20.54 -13.84 7.63
N GLY A 112 19.57 -14.39 6.90
CA GLY A 112 18.78 -15.52 7.34
C GLY A 112 17.96 -15.21 8.60
N LEU A 113 17.59 -16.27 9.34
CA LEU A 113 16.80 -16.15 10.57
C LEU A 113 17.53 -15.44 11.72
N GLU A 114 18.84 -15.23 11.62
CA GLU A 114 19.66 -14.51 12.61
C GLU A 114 19.45 -12.99 12.55
N GLY A 115 19.01 -12.45 11.41
CA GLY A 115 18.67 -11.03 11.25
C GLY A 115 17.30 -10.64 11.82
N LEU A 116 16.60 -11.56 12.46
CA LEU A 116 15.27 -11.36 13.06
C LEU A 116 15.34 -11.25 14.58
N PRO A 117 14.41 -10.49 15.21
CA PRO A 117 14.25 -10.49 16.66
C PRO A 117 14.03 -11.91 17.21
N PRO A 118 14.43 -12.18 18.46
CA PRO A 118 14.13 -13.45 19.13
C PRO A 118 12.63 -13.79 18.99
N TYR A 119 12.31 -15.05 18.71
CA TYR A 119 10.94 -15.56 18.51
C TYR A 119 10.19 -15.13 17.23
N ALA A 120 10.71 -14.19 16.43
CA ALA A 120 10.02 -13.72 15.22
C ALA A 120 9.77 -14.85 14.20
N ALA A 121 10.72 -15.78 14.04
CA ALA A 121 10.57 -16.95 13.17
C ALA A 121 9.41 -17.86 13.60
N ARG A 122 9.27 -18.09 14.92
CA ARG A 122 8.17 -18.88 15.48
C ARG A 122 6.84 -18.16 15.34
N ALA A 123 6.81 -16.85 15.59
CA ALA A 123 5.62 -16.03 15.40
C ALA A 123 5.17 -16.01 13.93
N ALA A 124 6.10 -15.91 12.98
CA ALA A 124 5.83 -15.98 11.55
C ALA A 124 5.27 -17.35 11.13
N ALA A 125 5.84 -18.45 11.63
CA ALA A 125 5.34 -19.79 11.36
C ALA A 125 3.92 -19.99 11.92
N ILE A 126 3.67 -19.57 13.17
CA ILE A 126 2.34 -19.63 13.78
C ILE A 126 1.35 -18.78 12.96
N GLY A 127 1.72 -17.54 12.62
CA GLY A 127 0.90 -16.65 11.80
C GLY A 127 0.59 -17.23 10.42
N PHE A 128 1.56 -17.90 9.79
CA PHE A 128 1.36 -18.59 8.52
C PHE A 128 0.36 -19.74 8.63
N PHE A 129 0.51 -20.64 9.62
CA PHE A 129 -0.42 -21.77 9.79
C PHE A 129 -1.82 -21.31 10.18
N VAL A 130 -1.93 -20.31 11.06
CA VAL A 130 -3.22 -19.70 11.44
C VAL A 130 -3.86 -19.03 10.23
N GLY A 131 -3.12 -18.20 9.49
CA GLY A 131 -3.61 -17.52 8.29
C GLY A 131 -4.02 -18.48 7.17
N ALA A 132 -3.24 -19.54 6.94
CA ALA A 132 -3.56 -20.59 5.97
C ALA A 132 -4.81 -21.37 6.40
N GLY A 133 -4.91 -21.74 7.68
CA GLY A 133 -6.09 -22.41 8.25
C GLY A 133 -7.36 -21.57 8.12
N LEU A 134 -7.28 -20.28 8.44
CA LEU A 134 -8.40 -19.34 8.27
C LEU A 134 -8.79 -19.15 6.81
N THR A 135 -7.81 -19.04 5.91
CA THR A 135 -8.06 -18.89 4.47
C THR A 135 -8.74 -20.13 3.90
N LEU A 136 -8.36 -21.32 4.36
CA LEU A 136 -8.97 -22.58 3.95
C LEU A 136 -10.38 -22.75 4.55
N ALA A 137 -10.57 -22.37 5.81
CA ALA A 137 -11.87 -22.37 6.49
C ALA A 137 -12.86 -21.36 5.87
N ALA A 138 -12.36 -20.22 5.39
CA ALA A 138 -13.14 -19.20 4.70
C ALA A 138 -13.65 -19.66 3.32
N ARG A 139 -13.06 -20.70 2.71
CA ARG A 139 -13.57 -21.33 1.47
C ARG A 139 -14.67 -22.38 1.72
N GLY A 140 -14.99 -22.67 2.99
CA GLY A 140 -15.98 -23.67 3.39
C GLY A 140 -17.31 -23.07 3.86
N ARG A 141 -18.16 -23.89 4.50
CA ARG A 141 -19.47 -23.50 5.06
C ARG A 141 -19.40 -22.42 6.16
N LEU A 142 -18.21 -22.05 6.61
CA LEU A 142 -17.96 -21.06 7.66
C LEU A 142 -17.51 -19.68 7.11
N GLU A 143 -17.58 -19.46 5.79
CA GLU A 143 -17.26 -18.19 5.11
C GLU A 143 -17.86 -16.95 5.82
N ARG A 144 -19.07 -17.08 6.37
CA ARG A 144 -19.79 -15.98 7.01
C ARG A 144 -19.35 -15.68 8.46
N LEU A 145 -18.61 -16.59 9.10
CA LEU A 145 -18.21 -16.52 10.51
C LEU A 145 -16.70 -16.31 10.69
N VAL A 146 -15.89 -16.60 9.66
CA VAL A 146 -14.43 -16.50 9.74
C VAL A 146 -13.96 -15.11 9.27
N PRO A 147 -13.29 -14.32 10.12
CA PRO A 147 -12.71 -13.05 9.69
C PRO A 147 -11.64 -13.29 8.62
N SER A 148 -11.63 -12.43 7.60
CA SER A 148 -10.62 -12.51 6.53
C SER A 148 -9.22 -12.44 7.12
N ALA A 149 -8.38 -13.42 6.81
CA ALA A 149 -6.99 -13.46 7.24
C ALA A 149 -6.21 -12.20 6.83
N VAL A 150 -6.56 -11.63 5.66
CA VAL A 150 -5.99 -10.36 5.17
C VAL A 150 -6.43 -9.18 6.03
N ALA A 151 -7.71 -9.13 6.42
CA ALA A 151 -8.22 -8.06 7.27
C ALA A 151 -7.59 -8.10 8.68
N MET A 152 -7.40 -9.29 9.24
CA MET A 152 -6.71 -9.44 10.53
C MET A 152 -5.23 -9.06 10.43
N GLY A 153 -4.54 -9.47 9.37
CA GLY A 153 -3.15 -9.07 9.14
C GLY A 153 -3.00 -7.55 9.02
N LEU A 154 -3.89 -6.89 8.27
CA LEU A 154 -3.92 -5.43 8.15
C LEU A 154 -4.21 -4.75 9.50
N GLY A 155 -5.14 -5.28 10.29
CA GLY A 155 -5.47 -4.75 11.62
C GLY A 155 -4.31 -4.83 12.61
N MET A 156 -3.41 -5.80 12.48
CA MET A 156 -2.21 -5.91 13.32
C MET A 156 -1.09 -4.96 12.88
N LEU A 157 -1.07 -4.53 11.62
CA LEU A 157 -0.06 -3.62 11.08
C LEU A 157 -0.43 -2.15 11.27
N LEU A 158 -1.72 -1.84 11.24
CA LEU A 158 -2.21 -0.47 11.34
C LEU A 158 -2.38 -0.04 12.80
N PRO A 159 -1.98 1.19 13.15
CA PRO A 159 -2.37 1.78 14.44
C PRO A 159 -3.88 1.70 14.68
N ALA A 160 -4.28 1.50 15.93
CA ALA A 160 -5.67 1.24 16.31
C ALA A 160 -6.65 2.31 15.79
N HIS A 161 -6.24 3.58 15.77
CA HIS A 161 -7.08 4.66 15.26
C HIS A 161 -7.39 4.51 13.77
N TYR A 162 -6.44 4.09 12.93
CA TYR A 162 -6.70 3.81 11.51
C TYR A 162 -7.66 2.63 11.35
N ALA A 163 -7.47 1.56 12.14
CA ALA A 163 -8.36 0.40 12.09
C ALA A 163 -9.81 0.77 12.48
N ILE A 164 -9.98 1.59 13.52
CA ILE A 164 -11.29 2.09 13.96
C ILE A 164 -11.93 2.98 12.88
N THR A 165 -11.18 3.92 12.30
CA THR A 165 -11.69 4.82 11.25
C THR A 165 -12.11 4.05 10.00
N ILE A 166 -11.31 3.09 9.55
CA ILE A 166 -11.66 2.20 8.43
C ILE A 166 -12.92 1.39 8.78
N GLY A 167 -13.01 0.85 10.00
CA GLY A 167 -14.17 0.10 10.48
C GLY A 167 -15.46 0.94 10.52
N LEU A 168 -15.38 2.18 11.02
CA LEU A 168 -16.49 3.13 11.03
C LEU A 168 -16.92 3.50 9.60
N GLY A 169 -15.97 3.77 8.72
CA GLY A 169 -16.24 4.00 7.30
C GLY A 169 -16.96 2.82 6.64
N ALA A 170 -16.48 1.60 6.89
CA ALA A 170 -17.12 0.38 6.37
C ALA A 170 -18.53 0.17 6.94
N LEU A 171 -18.75 0.49 8.21
CA LEU A 171 -20.07 0.42 8.83
C LEU A 171 -21.04 1.44 8.20
N LEU A 172 -20.61 2.68 8.04
CA LEU A 172 -21.40 3.74 7.40
C LEU A 172 -21.79 3.34 5.97
N VAL A 173 -20.85 2.82 5.18
CA VAL A 173 -21.13 2.32 3.84
C VAL A 173 -22.12 1.16 3.87
N THR A 174 -21.97 0.24 4.82
CA THR A 174 -22.88 -0.92 4.96
C THR A 174 -24.30 -0.46 5.30
N VAL A 175 -24.46 0.52 6.19
CA VAL A 175 -25.76 1.10 6.53
C VAL A 175 -26.34 1.85 5.33
N ALA A 176 -25.53 2.67 4.64
CA ALA A 176 -25.97 3.40 3.45
C ALA A 176 -26.40 2.45 2.31
N ARG A 177 -25.69 1.33 2.11
CA ARG A 177 -26.06 0.28 1.16
C ARG A 177 -27.42 -0.33 1.46
N ARG A 178 -27.84 -0.42 2.73
CA ARG A 178 -29.18 -0.94 3.09
C ARG A 178 -30.32 -0.01 2.67
N VAL A 179 -30.06 1.28 2.54
CA VAL A 179 -31.08 2.28 2.16
C VAL A 179 -31.08 2.51 0.65
N ARG A 180 -29.91 2.65 0.03
CA ARG A 180 -29.76 2.92 -1.42
C ARG A 180 -28.57 2.16 -2.03
N PRO A 181 -28.68 0.85 -2.30
CA PRO A 181 -27.56 0.04 -2.78
C PRO A 181 -27.00 0.52 -4.12
N ASP A 182 -27.85 0.79 -5.11
CA ASP A 182 -27.42 1.15 -6.47
C ASP A 182 -26.62 2.46 -6.50
N MET A 183 -27.05 3.45 -5.70
CA MET A 183 -26.36 4.74 -5.61
C MET A 183 -25.01 4.60 -4.93
N VAL A 184 -24.96 3.85 -3.83
CA VAL A 184 -23.73 3.65 -3.05
C VAL A 184 -22.70 2.86 -3.87
N ASP A 185 -23.12 1.81 -4.58
CA ASP A 185 -22.21 0.98 -5.37
C ASP A 185 -21.65 1.73 -6.57
N ALA A 186 -22.44 2.64 -7.15
CA ALA A 186 -22.00 3.49 -8.26
C ALA A 186 -21.05 4.62 -7.81
N HIS A 187 -21.28 5.26 -6.66
CA HIS A 187 -20.58 6.50 -6.29
C HIS A 187 -19.52 6.35 -5.20
N MET A 188 -19.60 5.31 -4.36
CA MET A 188 -18.63 5.13 -3.28
C MET A 188 -17.17 5.03 -3.72
N PRO A 189 -16.82 4.33 -4.82
CA PRO A 189 -15.44 4.31 -5.28
C PRO A 189 -14.92 5.71 -5.62
N ALA A 190 -15.75 6.54 -6.26
CA ALA A 190 -15.39 7.91 -6.62
C ALA A 190 -15.28 8.82 -5.39
N LEU A 191 -16.23 8.73 -4.46
CA LEU A 191 -16.21 9.45 -3.19
C LEU A 191 -14.98 9.10 -2.34
N GLY A 192 -14.68 7.81 -2.21
CA GLY A 192 -13.50 7.35 -1.47
C GLY A 192 -12.19 7.83 -2.11
N ALA A 193 -12.06 7.71 -3.43
CA ALA A 193 -10.89 8.21 -4.15
C ALA A 193 -10.74 9.74 -4.00
N GLY A 194 -11.85 10.49 -4.09
CA GLY A 194 -11.87 11.94 -3.90
C GLY A 194 -11.49 12.37 -2.49
N ALA A 195 -11.96 11.67 -1.46
CA ALA A 195 -11.60 11.94 -0.07
C ALA A 195 -10.10 11.73 0.18
N ILE A 196 -9.55 10.60 -0.29
CA ILE A 196 -8.12 10.29 -0.16
C ILE A 196 -7.27 11.32 -0.92
N ALA A 197 -7.67 11.68 -2.15
CA ALA A 197 -6.98 12.68 -2.93
C ALA A 197 -7.04 14.07 -2.26
N GLY A 198 -8.20 14.44 -1.71
CA GLY A 198 -8.40 15.70 -1.01
C GLY A 198 -7.55 15.82 0.25
N GLU A 199 -7.51 14.78 1.08
CA GLU A 199 -6.63 14.70 2.25
C GLU A 199 -5.15 14.83 1.85
N SER A 200 -4.74 14.15 0.79
CA SER A 200 -3.35 14.19 0.29
C SER A 200 -2.96 15.58 -0.23
N ILE A 201 -3.83 16.23 -1.01
CA ILE A 201 -3.60 17.59 -1.51
C ILE A 201 -3.56 18.59 -0.37
N MET A 202 -4.46 18.47 0.62
CA MET A 202 -4.46 19.33 1.80
C MET A 202 -3.18 19.16 2.62
N GLY A 203 -2.72 17.92 2.84
CA GLY A 203 -1.45 17.64 3.51
C GLY A 203 -0.25 18.28 2.80
N LEU A 204 -0.23 18.20 1.46
CA LEU A 204 0.80 18.86 0.65
C LEU A 204 0.77 20.38 0.78
N LEU A 205 -0.42 20.99 0.76
CA LEU A 205 -0.59 22.42 0.93
C LEU A 205 -0.10 22.87 2.32
N ILE A 206 -0.47 22.14 3.38
CA ILE A 206 -0.01 22.43 4.74
C ILE A 206 1.52 22.32 4.81
N ALA A 207 2.11 21.25 4.27
CA ALA A 207 3.56 21.08 4.24
C ALA A 207 4.27 22.21 3.49
N ALA A 208 3.72 22.66 2.35
CA ALA A 208 4.27 23.78 1.60
C ALA A 208 4.17 25.10 2.39
N LEU A 209 3.06 25.35 3.08
CA LEU A 209 2.88 26.56 3.91
C LEU A 209 3.80 26.57 5.12
N VAL A 210 4.05 25.42 5.74
CA VAL A 210 5.02 25.27 6.83
C VAL A 210 6.44 25.46 6.32
N ALA A 211 6.78 24.90 5.16
CA ALA A 211 8.10 25.05 4.54
C ALA A 211 8.40 26.50 4.11
N LEU A 212 7.36 27.28 3.77
CA LEU A 212 7.46 28.71 3.46
C LEU A 212 7.40 29.62 4.70
N GLU A 213 7.42 29.06 5.91
CA GLU A 213 7.34 29.76 7.20
C GLU A 213 6.07 30.64 7.38
N LEU A 214 5.03 30.41 6.58
CA LEU A 214 3.77 31.16 6.66
C LEU A 214 2.87 30.67 7.80
N ILE A 215 3.11 29.45 8.31
CA ILE A 215 2.37 28.80 9.41
C ILE A 215 3.36 28.10 10.34
N GLN A 216 3.18 28.24 11.66
CA GLN A 216 4.01 27.54 12.66
C GLN A 216 3.71 26.04 12.69
N ARG A 217 4.75 25.22 12.89
CA ARG A 217 4.67 23.75 12.96
C ARG A 217 3.56 23.34 13.94
N PRO A 218 2.59 22.49 13.53
CA PRO A 218 1.72 21.84 14.49
C PRO A 218 2.60 20.95 15.38
N GLY A 219 2.61 21.25 16.68
CA GLY A 219 3.32 20.49 17.71
C GLY A 219 2.66 19.16 18.02
#